data_AF-W2MSQ8-F1
#
_entry.id   AF-W2MSQ8-F1
#
_cell.length_a   1.000
_cell.length_b   1.000
_cell.length_c   1.000
_cell.angle_alpha   90.00
_cell.angle_beta   90.00
_cell.angle_gamma   90.00
#
_symmetry.space_group_name_H-M   'P 1'
#
loop_
_entity.id
_entity.type
_entity.pdbx_description
1 polymer ?
#
loop_
_entity_poly.entity_id
_entity_poly.type
_entity_poly.pdbx_seq_one_letter_code
_entity_poly.pdbx_strand_id
1 'polypeptide(L)'
;MKFLSTAFAIFALLAASANASPMLRMETEGKTKSGLQQVQQQQQDDSTTTSTSSGCNLTGTYKKGTDISSCSSVTIGSLTVPAGVKLDLSKAKSGATITFTGTTTFGTAKWEGPLVLLGGNSLT
;
A
#
# COMPACT_ATOMS: atom_id res chain seq x y z
N MET A 1 -6.71 47.97 17.27
CA MET A 1 -6.87 47.77 18.73
C MET A 1 -6.36 46.38 19.10
N LYS A 2 -5.34 46.30 19.95
CA LYS A 2 -4.97 45.24 20.92
C LYS A 2 -4.96 43.75 20.49
N PHE A 3 -3.79 43.15 20.64
CA PHE A 3 -3.48 41.72 20.52
C PHE A 3 -3.81 40.92 21.81
N LEU A 4 -4.03 39.61 21.66
CA LEU A 4 -3.84 38.53 22.66
C LEU A 4 -3.35 37.32 21.82
N SER A 5 -2.18 36.68 21.98
CA SER A 5 -1.52 36.04 23.15
C SER A 5 -2.48 35.11 23.90
N THR A 6 -2.30 33.78 23.97
CA THR A 6 -1.31 33.03 24.81
C THR A 6 -1.62 31.53 24.62
N ALA A 7 -0.72 30.53 24.53
CA ALA A 7 0.73 30.44 24.29
C ALA A 7 1.06 28.99 23.79
N PHE A 8 2.33 28.68 23.50
CA PHE A 8 2.79 27.32 23.15
C PHE A 8 3.13 26.49 24.40
N ALA A 9 2.59 25.28 24.50
CA ALA A 9 3.00 24.30 25.50
C ALA A 9 4.12 23.40 24.94
N ILE A 10 5.36 23.71 25.30
CA ILE A 10 6.51 22.83 25.10
C ILE A 10 6.48 21.69 26.13
N PHE A 11 6.55 20.43 25.68
CA PHE A 11 6.77 19.28 26.57
C PHE A 11 8.17 18.72 26.32
N ALA A 12 8.98 18.67 27.38
CA ALA A 12 10.41 18.42 27.29
C ALA A 12 10.80 16.95 27.55
N LEU A 13 11.88 16.54 26.88
CA LEU A 13 12.81 15.45 27.19
C LEU A 13 12.26 14.19 27.91
N LEU A 14 12.26 13.07 27.19
CA LEU A 14 12.58 11.76 27.78
C LEU A 14 13.98 11.31 27.34
N ALA A 15 14.69 10.65 28.26
CA ALA A 15 16.14 10.53 28.23
C ALA A 15 16.68 9.40 27.34
N ALA A 16 17.92 9.58 26.86
CA ALA A 16 18.69 8.51 26.22
C ALA A 16 19.30 7.57 27.28
N SER A 17 18.97 6.28 27.22
CA SER A 17 19.62 5.22 28.01
C SER A 17 20.66 4.46 27.18
N ALA A 18 21.87 5.00 27.12
CA ALA A 18 23.01 4.31 26.51
C ALA A 18 23.62 3.29 27.50
N ASN A 19 22.99 2.12 27.65
CA ASN A 19 23.59 0.99 28.37
C ASN A 19 24.47 0.15 27.42
N ALA A 20 25.70 0.59 27.23
CA ALA A 20 26.74 -0.19 26.58
C ALA A 20 27.44 -1.10 27.58
N SER A 21 27.52 -2.41 27.29
CA SER A 21 28.66 -3.26 27.67
C SER A 21 28.67 -4.55 26.83
N PRO A 22 29.85 -5.14 26.57
CA PRO A 22 30.06 -5.96 25.39
C PRO A 22 29.95 -7.46 25.65
N MET A 23 29.63 -8.23 24.60
CA MET A 23 30.00 -9.64 24.50
C MET A 23 30.82 -9.90 23.25
N LEU A 24 32.12 -10.14 23.48
CA LEU A 24 33.09 -10.61 22.50
C LEU A 24 32.74 -12.04 22.06
N ARG A 25 32.51 -12.27 20.76
CA ARG A 25 32.80 -13.58 20.15
C ARG A 25 33.07 -13.52 18.65
N MET A 26 34.34 -13.27 18.33
CA MET A 26 35.13 -13.83 17.21
C MET A 26 34.48 -13.95 15.82
N GLU A 27 35.01 -13.17 14.88
CA GLU A 27 35.05 -13.55 13.46
C GLU A 27 35.84 -14.85 13.25
N THR A 28 35.44 -15.59 12.21
CA THR A 28 36.39 -16.29 11.34
C THR A 28 36.20 -15.75 9.93
N GLU A 29 37.29 -15.30 9.31
CA GLU A 29 37.26 -14.56 8.05
C GLU A 29 36.61 -15.34 6.89
N GLY A 30 35.72 -14.67 6.17
CA GLY A 30 34.91 -15.26 5.10
C GLY A 30 34.65 -14.29 3.95
N LYS A 31 35.73 -13.75 3.36
CA LYS A 31 35.76 -12.88 2.17
C LYS A 31 34.69 -13.25 1.12
N THR A 32 33.67 -12.40 0.93
CA THR A 32 33.10 -12.02 -0.39
C THR A 32 32.19 -10.79 -0.27
N LYS A 33 32.23 -9.95 -1.30
CA LYS A 33 31.43 -8.72 -1.42
C LYS A 33 30.00 -9.06 -1.85
N SER A 34 28.98 -8.56 -1.15
CA SER A 34 27.84 -7.85 -1.76
C SER A 34 26.99 -7.23 -0.65
N GLY A 35 26.54 -5.99 -0.83
CA GLY A 35 25.70 -5.31 0.16
C GLY A 35 24.23 -5.72 0.02
N LEU A 36 23.52 -5.84 1.15
CA LEU A 36 22.06 -5.72 1.27
C LEU A 36 21.66 -5.59 2.75
N GLN A 37 21.62 -4.35 3.22
CA GLN A 37 20.75 -3.88 4.30
C GLN A 37 20.00 -2.68 3.69
N GLN A 38 18.70 -2.50 3.88
CA GLN A 38 18.07 -2.39 5.19
C GLN A 38 16.68 -3.04 5.25
N VAL A 39 16.35 -3.54 6.45
CA VAL A 39 14.96 -3.76 6.88
C VAL A 39 14.52 -2.48 7.59
N GLN A 40 13.41 -1.86 7.19
CA GLN A 40 12.82 -0.78 7.96
C GLN A 40 11.29 -0.79 7.83
N GLN A 41 10.62 -0.92 8.97
CA GLN A 41 9.17 -0.74 9.09
C GLN A 41 8.88 0.74 9.32
N GLN A 42 7.99 1.33 8.51
CA GLN A 42 6.93 2.21 9.00
C GLN A 42 5.89 2.49 7.90
N GLN A 43 4.68 2.75 8.35
CA GLN A 43 3.41 2.69 7.62
C GLN A 43 3.29 3.77 6.51
N GLN A 44 3.24 3.36 5.23
CA GLN A 44 2.97 4.25 4.10
C GLN A 44 2.14 3.54 3.00
N ASP A 45 0.82 3.74 3.04
CA ASP A 45 -0.12 3.30 1.99
C ASP A 45 -0.16 4.34 0.85
N ASP A 46 0.99 4.54 0.21
CA ASP A 46 1.11 5.23 -1.09
C ASP A 46 2.16 4.49 -1.93
N SER A 47 1.71 3.50 -2.70
CA SER A 47 2.58 2.76 -3.63
C SER A 47 2.72 3.48 -4.97
N THR A 48 3.26 4.70 -4.96
CA THR A 48 3.77 5.33 -6.19
C THR A 48 5.15 4.75 -6.54
N THR A 49 5.17 3.55 -7.10
CA THR A 49 6.41 2.91 -7.58
C THR A 49 6.43 2.85 -9.11
N THR A 50 7.01 3.89 -9.72
CA THR A 50 7.35 3.86 -11.15
C THR A 50 8.43 2.81 -11.40
N SER A 51 8.09 1.75 -12.14
CA SER A 51 9.04 0.78 -12.68
C SER A 51 8.47 0.21 -13.99
N THR A 52 9.35 -0.10 -14.95
CA THR A 52 9.01 -0.19 -16.38
C THR A 52 8.33 -1.52 -16.79
N SER A 53 7.28 -1.89 -16.06
CA SER A 53 6.19 -2.76 -16.46
C SER A 53 5.03 -2.42 -15.52
N SER A 54 3.99 -1.72 -16.00
CA SER A 54 2.99 -1.08 -15.13
C SER A 54 2.02 -2.09 -14.49
N GLY A 55 2.50 -2.78 -13.46
CA GLY A 55 1.69 -3.59 -12.57
C GLY A 55 1.08 -2.75 -11.45
N CYS A 56 -0.20 -2.97 -11.16
CA CYS A 56 -0.94 -2.27 -10.12
C CYS A 56 -1.47 -3.29 -9.11
N ASN A 57 -1.35 -2.99 -7.82
CA ASN A 57 -1.76 -3.90 -6.74
C ASN A 57 -2.89 -3.27 -5.91
N LEU A 58 -4.03 -3.95 -5.84
CA LEU A 58 -5.21 -3.53 -5.10
C LEU A 58 -5.40 -4.41 -3.86
N THR A 59 -5.23 -3.82 -2.68
CA THR A 59 -5.36 -4.49 -1.37
C THR A 59 -6.01 -3.56 -0.34
N GLY A 60 -6.47 -4.10 0.78
CA GLY A 60 -7.03 -3.30 1.87
C GLY A 60 -8.47 -2.89 1.59
N THR A 61 -8.79 -1.60 1.66
CA THR A 61 -10.15 -1.09 1.38
C THR A 61 -10.21 -0.43 0.01
N TYR A 62 -11.10 -0.90 -0.86
CA TYR A 62 -11.26 -0.34 -2.20
C TYR A 62 -11.75 1.11 -2.15
N LYS A 63 -11.06 1.99 -2.86
CA LYS A 63 -11.45 3.39 -3.04
C LYS A 63 -12.23 3.52 -4.36
N LYS A 64 -13.47 4.02 -4.30
CA LYS A 64 -14.27 4.27 -5.50
C LYS A 64 -13.53 5.24 -6.43
N GLY A 65 -13.34 4.83 -7.68
CA GLY A 65 -12.65 5.66 -8.69
C GLY A 65 -11.14 5.47 -8.75
N THR A 66 -10.57 4.43 -8.10
CA THR A 66 -9.20 3.97 -8.37
C THR A 66 -8.99 3.82 -9.89
N ASP A 67 -7.96 4.47 -10.41
CA ASP A 67 -7.59 4.37 -11.82
C ASP A 67 -6.66 3.18 -12.05
N ILE A 68 -6.98 2.38 -13.08
CA ILE A 68 -6.18 1.24 -13.55
C ILE A 68 -5.85 1.34 -15.04
N SER A 69 -6.11 2.48 -15.68
CA SER A 69 -6.02 2.66 -17.13
C SER A 69 -4.60 2.59 -17.70
N SER A 70 -3.59 2.85 -16.87
CA SER A 70 -2.17 2.70 -17.21
C SER A 70 -1.63 1.28 -16.95
N CYS A 71 -2.37 0.44 -16.23
CA CYS A 71 -1.89 -0.84 -15.72
C CYS A 71 -1.94 -1.94 -16.79
N SER A 72 -0.80 -2.52 -17.15
CA SER A 72 -0.74 -3.75 -17.97
C SER A 72 -1.06 -5.01 -17.17
N SER A 73 -0.91 -4.98 -15.85
CA SER A 73 -1.37 -6.04 -14.95
C SER A 73 -2.00 -5.45 -13.69
N VAL A 74 -3.06 -6.09 -13.19
CA VAL A 74 -3.78 -5.68 -11.99
C VAL A 74 -3.90 -6.87 -11.05
N THR A 75 -3.12 -6.88 -9.98
CA THR A 75 -3.22 -7.88 -8.92
C THR A 75 -4.21 -7.41 -7.88
N ILE A 76 -5.17 -8.26 -7.51
CA ILE A 76 -6.19 -7.98 -6.51
C ILE A 76 -6.00 -8.99 -5.37
N GLY A 77 -5.41 -8.53 -4.27
CA GLY A 77 -5.18 -9.36 -3.09
C GLY A 77 -6.41 -9.44 -2.20
N SER A 78 -6.18 -9.46 -0.88
CA SER A 78 -7.27 -9.30 0.09
C SER A 78 -7.81 -7.87 0.01
N LEU A 79 -9.04 -7.73 -0.48
CA LEU A 79 -9.67 -6.43 -0.77
C LEU A 79 -11.10 -6.39 -0.20
N THR A 80 -11.43 -5.32 0.52
CA THR A 80 -12.76 -5.05 1.04
C THR A 80 -13.41 -3.92 0.27
N VAL A 81 -14.49 -4.20 -0.43
CA VAL A 81 -15.27 -3.22 -1.18
C VAL A 81 -16.38 -2.68 -0.28
N PRO A 82 -16.50 -1.35 -0.08
CA PRO A 82 -17.54 -0.77 0.78
C PRO A 82 -18.97 -1.12 0.34
N ALA A 83 -19.91 -1.08 1.28
CA ALA A 83 -21.32 -1.37 0.99
C ALA A 83 -21.91 -0.38 -0.03
N GLY A 84 -22.66 -0.89 -1.01
CA GLY A 84 -23.25 -0.08 -2.09
C GLY A 84 -22.23 0.49 -3.09
N VAL A 85 -20.98 0.01 -3.06
CA VAL A 85 -19.92 0.38 -4.03
C VAL A 85 -19.60 -0.84 -4.90
N LYS A 86 -19.43 -0.60 -6.20
CA LYS A 86 -18.92 -1.60 -7.15
C LYS A 86 -17.40 -1.56 -7.22
N LEU A 87 -16.76 -2.71 -7.33
CA LEU A 87 -15.38 -2.83 -7.79
C LEU A 87 -15.36 -2.51 -9.29
N ASP A 88 -14.94 -1.30 -9.65
CA ASP A 88 -14.90 -0.85 -11.04
C ASP A 88 -13.53 -1.15 -11.66
N LEU A 89 -13.54 -2.07 -12.62
CA LEU A 89 -12.41 -2.50 -13.43
C LEU A 89 -12.67 -2.22 -14.93
N SER A 90 -13.70 -1.42 -15.27
CA SER A 90 -14.12 -1.12 -16.65
C SER A 90 -13.12 -0.27 -17.45
N LYS A 91 -12.15 0.32 -16.75
CA LYS A 91 -11.06 1.11 -17.32
C LYS A 91 -9.76 0.33 -17.43
N ALA A 92 -9.77 -1.00 -17.29
CA ALA A 92 -8.58 -1.81 -17.50
C ALA A 92 -7.99 -1.56 -18.89
N LYS A 93 -6.67 -1.43 -18.96
CA LYS A 93 -5.95 -1.23 -20.22
C LYS A 93 -6.23 -2.40 -21.17
N SER A 94 -6.37 -2.12 -22.47
CA SER A 94 -6.48 -3.19 -23.48
C SER A 94 -5.26 -4.12 -23.43
N GLY A 95 -5.52 -5.43 -23.43
CA GLY A 95 -4.50 -6.47 -23.24
C GLY A 95 -4.01 -6.65 -21.80
N ALA A 96 -4.69 -6.07 -20.79
CA ALA A 96 -4.28 -6.23 -19.39
C ALA A 96 -4.72 -7.57 -18.79
N THR A 97 -3.89 -8.08 -17.87
CA THR A 97 -4.20 -9.26 -17.04
C THR A 97 -4.70 -8.83 -15.67
N ILE A 98 -5.82 -9.37 -15.20
CA ILE A 98 -6.41 -9.10 -13.89
C ILE A 98 -6.37 -10.38 -13.06
N THR A 99 -5.66 -10.38 -11.93
CA THR A 99 -5.43 -11.60 -11.14
C THR A 99 -5.89 -11.41 -9.70
N PHE A 100 -6.94 -12.15 -9.31
CA PHE A 100 -7.36 -12.25 -7.91
C PHE A 100 -6.47 -13.28 -7.18
N THR A 101 -5.74 -12.84 -6.17
CA THR A 101 -4.80 -13.66 -5.37
C THR A 101 -5.24 -13.84 -3.93
N GLY A 102 -6.19 -13.04 -3.45
CA GLY A 102 -6.78 -13.15 -2.11
C GLY A 102 -8.31 -13.07 -2.14
N THR A 103 -8.92 -12.96 -0.97
CA THR A 103 -10.38 -12.85 -0.84
C THR A 103 -10.83 -11.42 -1.06
N THR A 104 -11.66 -11.18 -2.08
CA THR A 104 -12.42 -9.93 -2.21
C THR A 104 -13.77 -10.05 -1.49
N THR A 105 -14.06 -9.14 -0.57
CA THR A 105 -15.33 -9.07 0.17
C THR A 105 -16.10 -7.80 -0.19
N PHE A 106 -17.42 -7.83 0.03
CA PHE A 106 -18.32 -6.71 -0.25
C PHE A 106 -19.16 -6.40 0.98
N GLY A 107 -19.26 -5.12 1.34
CA GLY A 107 -20.15 -4.68 2.41
C GLY A 107 -21.63 -4.89 2.04
N THR A 108 -22.43 -5.35 2.99
CA THR A 108 -23.84 -5.66 2.78
C THR A 108 -24.70 -4.40 2.66
N ALA A 109 -25.41 -4.24 1.54
CA ALA A 109 -26.46 -3.24 1.35
C ALA A 109 -27.56 -3.77 0.42
N LYS A 110 -28.79 -3.25 0.56
CA LYS A 110 -29.82 -3.37 -0.47
C LYS A 110 -29.53 -2.36 -1.58
N TRP A 111 -29.27 -2.83 -2.79
CA TRP A 111 -28.93 -2.01 -3.96
C TRP A 111 -29.08 -2.81 -5.26
N GLU A 112 -29.13 -2.11 -6.39
CA GLU A 112 -29.29 -2.70 -7.73
C GLU A 112 -28.01 -3.37 -8.28
N GLY A 113 -26.85 -3.11 -7.67
CA GLY A 113 -25.56 -3.62 -8.15
C GLY A 113 -24.98 -2.86 -9.36
N PRO A 114 -24.02 -3.46 -10.09
CA PRO A 114 -23.39 -4.76 -9.86
C PRO A 114 -22.26 -4.70 -8.82
N LEU A 115 -21.90 -5.83 -8.19
CA LEU A 115 -20.76 -5.91 -7.25
C LEU A 115 -19.41 -5.65 -7.95
N VAL A 116 -19.20 -6.22 -9.13
CA VAL A 116 -18.00 -6.04 -9.95
C VAL A 116 -18.42 -5.58 -11.33
N LEU A 117 -17.70 -4.60 -11.88
CA LEU A 117 -17.84 -4.18 -13.28
C LEU A 117 -16.50 -4.39 -13.99
N LEU A 118 -16.42 -5.44 -14.82
CA LEU A 118 -15.30 -5.70 -15.72
C LEU A 118 -15.63 -5.16 -17.11
N GLY A 119 -14.64 -4.57 -17.78
CA GLY A 119 -14.81 -4.01 -19.12
C GLY A 119 -13.45 -3.60 -19.71
N GLY A 120 -13.31 -3.77 -21.03
CA GLY A 120 -12.07 -3.58 -21.77
C GLY A 120 -11.98 -4.55 -22.95
N ASN A 121 -10.87 -4.50 -23.69
CA ASN A 121 -10.61 -5.38 -24.83
C ASN A 121 -9.43 -6.30 -24.53
N SER A 122 -9.54 -7.56 -24.97
CA SER A 122 -8.49 -8.59 -24.82
C SER A 122 -7.97 -8.73 -23.40
N LEU A 123 -8.86 -8.65 -22.40
CA LEU A 123 -8.51 -8.87 -20.99
C LEU A 123 -8.29 -10.36 -20.73
N THR A 124 -7.47 -10.67 -19.73
CA THR A 124 -7.25 -12.03 -19.18
C THR A 124 -7.49 -12.03 -17.68
#